data_AF-F4GI73-F1
#
_entry.id   AF-F4GI73-F1
#
_cell.length_a   1.000
_cell.length_b   1.000
_cell.length_c   1.000
_cell.angle_alpha   90.00
_cell.angle_beta   90.00
_cell.angle_gamma   90.00
#
_symmetry.space_group_name_H-M   'P 1'
#
loop_
_entity.id
_entity.type
_entity.pdbx_description
1 polymer ?
#
loop_
_entity_poly.entity_id
_entity_poly.type
_entity_poly.pdbx_seq_one_letter_code
_entity_poly.pdbx_strand_id
1 'polypeptide(L)' 'MSKYITVKEAAAELGVTTQTIAQTLRGLGVEKFGGIYLIDDTVMEQLKSRKGKSGRPKGAKNKVKTEARLS' A
#
# COMPACT_ATOMS: atom_id res chain seq x y z
N MET A 1 3.08 -23.81 -8.04
CA MET A 1 1.63 -23.57 -8.07
C MET A 1 1.39 -22.18 -7.51
N SER A 2 0.98 -21.22 -8.33
CA SER A 2 0.63 -19.88 -7.84
C SER A 2 -0.69 -19.98 -7.07
N LYS A 3 -0.61 -19.89 -5.74
CA LYS A 3 -1.79 -19.94 -4.88
C LYS A 3 -2.41 -18.56 -4.87
N TYR A 4 -3.58 -18.41 -5.49
CA TYR A 4 -4.34 -17.18 -5.38
C TYR A 4 -5.11 -17.17 -4.06
N ILE A 5 -5.04 -16.05 -3.36
CA ILE A 5 -5.87 -15.79 -2.18
C ILE A 5 -6.82 -14.63 -2.46
N THR A 6 -7.90 -14.61 -1.70
CA THR A 6 -8.91 -13.56 -1.77
C THR A 6 -8.54 -12.36 -0.91
N VAL A 7 -9.22 -11.23 -1.15
CA VAL A 7 -9.10 -10.02 -0.32
C VAL A 7 -9.37 -10.30 1.17
N LYS A 8 -10.28 -11.22 1.48
CA LYS A 8 -10.62 -11.58 2.86
C LYS A 8 -9.45 -12.28 3.56
N GLU A 9 -8.80 -13.21 2.87
CA GLU A 9 -7.65 -13.93 3.39
C GLU A 9 -6.44 -13.00 3.56
N ALA A 10 -6.16 -12.17 2.55
CA ALA A 10 -5.09 -11.17 2.62
C ALA A 10 -5.31 -10.16 3.77
N ALA A 11 -6.56 -9.75 3.99
CA ALA A 11 -6.93 -8.86 5.10
C ALA A 11 -6.68 -9.50 6.48
N ALA A 12 -7.02 -10.79 6.63
CA ALA A 12 -6.76 -11.55 7.85
C ALA A 12 -5.25 -11.72 8.09
N GLU A 13 -4.47 -12.05 7.05
CA GLU A 13 -3.00 -12.22 7.16
C GLU A 13 -2.30 -10.90 7.51
N LEU A 14 -2.76 -9.80 6.92
CA LEU A 14 -2.15 -8.48 7.15
C LEU A 14 -2.71 -7.76 8.37
N GLY A 15 -3.78 -8.24 8.98
CA GLY A 15 -4.44 -7.62 10.13
C GLY A 15 -5.02 -6.24 9.81
N VAL A 16 -5.58 -6.08 8.60
CA VAL A 16 -6.18 -4.82 8.12
C VAL A 16 -7.57 -5.07 7.58
N THR A 17 -8.34 -4.01 7.34
CA THR A 17 -9.68 -4.15 6.77
C THR A 17 -9.63 -4.56 5.30
N THR A 18 -10.64 -5.31 4.84
CA THR A 18 -10.81 -5.67 3.44
C THR A 18 -10.89 -4.45 2.52
N GLN A 19 -11.48 -3.36 3.01
CA GLN A 19 -11.53 -2.08 2.31
C GLN A 19 -10.13 -1.49 2.07
N THR A 20 -9.24 -1.58 3.07
CA THR A 20 -7.85 -1.10 2.95
C THR A 20 -7.10 -1.89 1.89
N ILE A 21 -7.25 -3.21 1.86
CA ILE A 21 -6.65 -4.07 0.84
C ILE A 21 -7.23 -3.71 -0.54
N ALA A 22 -8.56 -3.63 -0.68
CA ALA A 22 -9.20 -3.30 -1.94
C ALA A 22 -8.78 -1.93 -2.51
N GLN A 23 -8.59 -0.93 -1.64
CA GLN A 23 -8.10 0.40 -2.02
C GLN A 23 -6.62 0.34 -2.44
N THR A 24 -5.80 -0.44 -1.74
CA THR A 24 -4.39 -0.61 -2.07
C THR A 24 -4.22 -1.34 -3.41
N LEU A 25 -5.00 -2.40 -3.64
CA LEU A 25 -5.03 -3.13 -4.91
C LEU A 25 -5.46 -2.25 -6.09
N ARG A 26 -6.49 -1.40 -5.89
CA ARG A 26 -6.87 -0.38 -6.87
C ARG A 26 -5.70 0.57 -7.17
N GLY A 27 -4.98 1.02 -6.15
CA GLY A 27 -3.80 1.88 -6.31
C GLY A 27 -2.56 1.17 -6.88
N LEU A 28 -2.57 -0.16 -6.99
CA LEU A 28 -1.56 -0.97 -7.65
C LEU A 28 -1.93 -1.33 -9.10
N GLY A 29 -3.17 -1.04 -9.53
CA GLY A 29 -3.65 -1.39 -10.86
C GLY A 29 -3.97 -2.88 -11.03
N VAL A 30 -4.17 -3.62 -9.93
CA VAL A 30 -4.53 -5.05 -10.00
C VAL A 30 -5.93 -5.20 -10.57
N GLU A 31 -6.06 -5.97 -11.65
CA GLU A 31 -7.34 -6.20 -12.32
C GLU A 31 -8.24 -7.16 -11.52
N LYS A 32 -9.55 -7.00 -11.74
CA LYS A 32 -10.56 -7.88 -11.16
C LYS A 32 -10.95 -8.93 -12.18
N PHE A 33 -10.94 -10.19 -11.77
CA PHE A 33 -11.49 -11.28 -12.56
C PHE A 33 -12.87 -11.62 -12.02
N GLY A 34 -13.92 -11.46 -12.83
CA GLY A 34 -15.30 -11.76 -12.40
C GLY A 34 -15.79 -10.97 -11.17
N GLY A 35 -15.24 -9.76 -10.95
CA GLY A 35 -15.62 -8.90 -9.83
C GLY A 35 -14.82 -9.13 -8.53
N ILE A 36 -13.95 -10.14 -8.48
CA ILE A 36 -13.05 -10.41 -7.36
C ILE A 36 -11.59 -10.05 -7.70
N TYR A 37 -10.82 -9.64 -6.69
CA TYR A 37 -9.38 -9.52 -6.84
C TYR A 37 -8.73 -10.88 -6.61
N LEU A 38 -7.86 -11.28 -7.53
CA LEU A 38 -6.98 -12.43 -7.37
C LEU A 38 -5.63 -11.90 -6.89
N ILE A 39 -5.23 -12.35 -5.69
CA ILE A 39 -3.99 -11.91 -5.07
C ILE A 39 -3.02 -13.09 -5.09
N ASP A 40 -1.96 -12.97 -5.89
CA ASP A 40 -0.83 -13.92 -5.87
C ASP A 40 0.24 -13.48 -4.87
N ASP A 41 1.28 -14.31 -4.71
CA ASP A 41 2.38 -14.06 -3.79
C ASP A 41 3.11 -12.73 -4.07
N THR A 42 3.24 -12.32 -5.33
CA THR A 42 3.89 -11.05 -5.72
C THR A 42 3.08 -9.86 -5.23
N VAL A 43 1.77 -9.91 -5.44
CA VAL A 43 0.85 -8.86 -4.96
C VAL A 43 0.81 -8.84 -3.44
N MET A 44 0.91 -10.00 -2.78
CA MET A 44 1.04 -10.07 -1.32
C MET A 44 2.31 -9.40 -0.80
N GLU A 45 3.46 -9.60 -1.45
CA GLU A 45 4.68 -8.88 -1.11
C GLU A 45 4.53 -7.37 -1.30
N GLN A 46 3.86 -6.94 -2.37
CA GLN A 46 3.58 -5.52 -2.58
C GLN A 46 2.67 -4.93 -1.50
N LEU A 47 1.64 -5.66 -1.08
CA LEU A 47 0.76 -5.26 0.03
C LEU A 47 1.54 -5.15 1.35
N LYS A 48 2.42 -6.12 1.64
CA LYS A 48 3.33 -6.10 2.80
C LYS A 48 4.26 -4.88 2.76
N SER A 49 4.84 -4.57 1.61
CA SER A 49 5.75 -3.42 1.44
C SER A 49 5.09 -2.04 1.62
N ARG A 50 3.77 -1.97 1.43
CA ARG A 50 2.95 -0.76 1.61
C ARG A 50 2.40 -0.63 3.02
N LYS A 51 2.27 -1.73 3.77
CA LYS A 51 1.93 -1.72 5.20
C LYS A 51 3.00 -0.92 5.96
N GLY A 52 2.66 0.28 6.43
CA GLY A 52 3.59 1.19 7.12
C GLY A 52 4.09 2.38 6.29
N LYS A 53 3.89 2.39 4.95
CA LYS A 53 4.11 3.57 4.09
C LYS A 53 2.86 4.44 3.93
N SER A 54 1.79 4.14 4.68
CA SER A 54 0.55 4.94 4.75
C SER A 54 0.78 6.25 5.49
N GLY A 55 1.60 7.09 4.90
CA GLY A 55 1.87 8.44 5.31
C GLY A 55 2.42 9.14 4.09
N ARG A 56 1.55 9.83 3.34
CA ARG A 56 2.02 11.06 2.68
C ARG A 56 2.71 11.86 3.79
N PRO A 57 4.00 12.22 3.70
CA PRO A 57 4.63 13.02 4.75
C PRO A 57 3.77 14.27 4.92
N LYS A 58 3.01 14.32 6.03
CA LYS A 58 2.10 15.42 6.32
C LYS A 58 2.99 16.54 6.86
N GLY A 59 3.54 17.32 5.94
CA GLY A 59 4.41 18.45 6.25
C GLY A 59 5.90 18.10 6.21
N ALA A 60 6.43 17.74 5.04
CA ALA A 60 7.78 18.15 4.69
C ALA A 60 7.79 19.69 4.57
N LYS A 61 7.69 20.39 5.72
CA LYS A 61 8.03 21.80 5.82
C LYS A 61 9.48 21.88 5.37
N ASN A 62 9.74 22.67 4.34
CA ASN A 62 11.08 23.07 3.95
C ASN A 62 11.80 23.62 5.20
N LYS A 63 12.56 22.77 5.90
CA LYS A 63 13.71 23.16 6.73
C LYS A 63 14.85 23.47 5.76
N VAL A 64 14.66 24.44 4.86
CA VAL A 64 15.80 25.03 4.14
C VAL A 64 16.39 26.04 5.11
N LYS A 65 17.33 25.53 5.90
CA LYS A 65 18.49 26.22 6.45
C LYS A 65 18.36 27.75 6.58
N THR A 66 18.08 28.16 7.80
CA THR A 66 18.81 29.23 8.49
C THR A 66 20.30 29.21 8.08
N GLU A 67 20.93 30.39 7.96
CA GLU A 67 22.36 30.64 7.65
C GLU A 67 22.69 31.00 6.19
N ALA A 68 22.16 32.12 5.70
CA ALA A 68 22.81 32.92 4.66
C ALA A 68 22.27 34.36 4.67
N ARG A 69 22.48 35.08 5.77
CA ARG A 69 22.31 36.55 5.83
C ARG A 69 23.23 37.16 6.89
N LEU A 70 24.52 36.87 6.73
CA LEU A 70 25.62 37.59 7.36
C LEU A 70 26.70 37.69 6.30
N SER A 71 26.51 38.63 5.37
CA SER A 71 27.51 39.22 4.50
C SER A 71 26.97 40.57 4.03
#